data_AF-A0A938QL06-F1
#
_entry.id   AF-A0A938QL06-F1
#
_cell.length_a   1.000
_cell.length_b   1.000
_cell.length_c   1.000
_cell.angle_alpha   90.00
_cell.angle_beta   90.00
_cell.angle_gamma   90.00
#
_symmetry.space_group_name_H-M   'P 1'
#
loop_
_entity.id
_entity.type
_entity.pdbx_description
1 polymer ?
#
loop_
_entity_poly.entity_id
_entity_poly.type
_entity_poly.pdbx_seq_one_letter_code
_entity_poly.pdbx_strand_id
1 'polypeptide(L)' 'MIGSIKHKGLATLYYDNQTKGGKQSLVKRLRQILALLDTAFTIEDMNLPALRLRQLKGDLAGFFAV' A
#
# COMPACT_ATOMS: atom_id res chain seq x y z
N MET A 1 -3.28 4.15 9.51
CA MET A 1 -4.61 3.49 9.41
C MET A 1 -5.17 3.69 8.01
N ILE A 2 -5.57 2.61 7.34
CA ILE A 2 -6.10 2.71 5.97
C ILE A 2 -7.57 3.13 6.01
N GLY A 3 -7.89 4.31 5.45
CA GLY A 3 -9.27 4.81 5.40
C GLY A 3 -10.09 4.29 4.22
N SER A 4 -9.46 4.06 3.06
CA SER A 4 -10.14 3.48 1.88
C SER A 4 -9.14 2.83 0.92
N ILE A 5 -9.60 1.89 0.10
CA ILE A 5 -8.80 1.20 -0.90
C ILE A 5 -9.54 1.20 -2.24
N LYS A 6 -8.97 1.88 -3.26
CA LYS A 6 -9.55 1.97 -4.60
C LYS A 6 -9.45 0.66 -5.40
N HIS A 7 -8.35 -0.08 -5.24
CA HIS A 7 -8.07 -1.29 -6.03
C HIS A 7 -8.76 -2.53 -5.41
N LYS A 8 -9.72 -3.13 -6.12
CA LYS A 8 -10.53 -4.25 -5.62
C LYS A 8 -9.68 -5.42 -5.10
N GLY A 9 -8.64 -5.83 -5.83
CA GLY A 9 -7.76 -6.94 -5.41
C GLY A 9 -6.90 -6.63 -4.18
N LEU A 10 -6.63 -5.34 -3.88
CA LEU A 10 -5.93 -4.96 -2.65
C LEU A 10 -6.92 -4.89 -1.48
N ALA A 11 -8.16 -4.43 -1.74
CA ALA A 11 -9.23 -4.42 -0.76
C ALA A 11 -9.54 -5.85 -0.30
N THR A 12 -9.73 -6.80 -1.22
CA THR A 12 -9.97 -8.21 -0.86
C THR A 12 -8.77 -8.86 -0.16
N LEU A 13 -7.55 -8.45 -0.50
CA LEU A 13 -6.34 -8.93 0.19
C LEU A 13 -6.27 -8.43 1.63
N TYR A 14 -6.64 -7.17 1.86
CA TYR A 14 -6.61 -6.52 3.17
C TYR A 14 -7.78 -6.96 4.07
N TYR A 15 -9.01 -6.88 3.57
CA TYR A 15 -10.22 -7.15 4.36
C TYR A 15 -10.53 -8.65 4.48
N ASP A 16 -10.46 -9.39 3.37
CA ASP A 16 -10.93 -10.79 3.31
C ASP A 16 -9.80 -11.81 3.34
N ASN A 17 -8.54 -11.34 3.45
CA ASN A 17 -7.33 -12.15 3.37
C ASN A 17 -7.19 -12.94 2.05
N GLN A 18 -7.96 -12.58 1.01
CA GLN A 18 -8.01 -13.30 -0.26
C GLN A 18 -6.93 -12.84 -1.24
N THR A 19 -6.25 -13.80 -1.88
CA THR A 19 -5.18 -13.52 -2.84
C THR A 19 -5.66 -13.47 -4.29
N LYS A 20 -6.95 -13.70 -4.53
CA LYS A 20 -7.55 -13.64 -5.87
C LYS A 20 -7.57 -12.19 -6.36
N GLY A 21 -7.33 -11.97 -7.65
CA GLY A 21 -7.37 -10.62 -8.25
C GLY A 21 -6.07 -9.80 -8.16
N GLY A 22 -4.94 -10.43 -7.80
CA GLY A 22 -3.61 -9.82 -7.82
C GLY A 22 -2.52 -10.79 -8.32
N LYS A 23 -1.30 -10.27 -8.50
CA LYS A 23 -0.15 -11.10 -8.89
C LYS A 23 0.33 -11.90 -7.68
N GLN A 24 0.20 -13.22 -7.72
CA GLN A 24 0.51 -14.11 -6.59
C GLN A 24 1.94 -13.93 -6.06
N SER A 25 2.90 -13.69 -6.94
CA SER A 25 4.31 -13.45 -6.56
C SER A 25 4.51 -12.21 -5.69
N LEU A 26 3.56 -11.26 -5.68
CA LEU A 26 3.66 -10.01 -4.92
C LEU A 26 2.86 -10.03 -3.62
N VAL A 27 2.04 -11.06 -3.37
CA VAL A 27 1.11 -11.11 -2.22
C VAL A 27 1.85 -10.87 -0.90
N LYS A 28 3.00 -11.52 -0.69
CA LYS A 28 3.79 -11.35 0.53
C LYS A 28 4.21 -9.89 0.73
N ARG A 29 4.74 -9.25 -0.32
CA ARG A 29 5.16 -7.84 -0.28
C ARG A 29 3.97 -6.91 -0.06
N LEU A 30 2.85 -7.15 -0.73
CA LEU A 30 1.65 -6.33 -0.60
C LEU A 30 1.08 -6.38 0.83
N ARG A 31 1.07 -7.55 1.48
CA ARG A 31 0.65 -7.67 2.88
C ARG A 31 1.54 -6.87 3.82
N GLN A 32 2.84 -6.89 3.62
CA GLN A 32 3.79 -6.11 4.42
C GLN A 32 3.54 -4.60 4.27
N ILE A 33 3.33 -4.13 3.03
CA ILE A 33 3.04 -2.71 2.75
C ILE A 33 1.70 -2.30 3.37
N LEU A 34 0.65 -3.12 3.23
CA LEU A 34 -0.67 -2.84 3.79
C LEU A 34 -0.62 -2.79 5.32
N ALA A 35 0.11 -3.71 5.97
CA ALA A 35 0.29 -3.68 7.42
C ALA A 35 1.00 -2.40 7.88
N LEU A 36 2.08 -2.00 7.20
CA LEU A 36 2.79 -0.75 7.50
C LEU A 36 1.89 0.48 7.34
N LEU A 37 1.16 0.59 6.23
CA LEU A 37 0.21 1.69 5.99
C LEU A 37 -0.89 1.76 7.06
N ASP A 38 -1.32 0.61 7.56
CA ASP A 38 -2.37 0.58 8.57
C ASP A 38 -1.87 1.05 9.94
N THR A 39 -0.60 0.78 10.26
CA THR A 39 0.02 1.25 11.52
C THR A 39 0.70 2.62 11.43
N ALA A 40 0.89 3.16 10.22
CA ALA A 40 1.54 4.45 10.03
C ALA A 40 0.70 5.60 10.60
N PHE A 41 1.38 6.48 11.34
CA PHE A 41 0.86 7.75 11.87
C PHE A 41 1.36 8.94 11.06
N THR A 42 2.57 8.86 10.51
CA THR A 42 3.13 9.89 9.63
C THR A 42 3.67 9.29 8.33
N ILE A 43 4.01 10.15 7.37
CA ILE A 43 4.55 9.70 6.08
C ILE A 43 5.96 9.10 6.23
N GLU A 44 6.71 9.53 7.24
CA GLU A 44 8.05 9.04 7.57
C GLU A 44 8.05 7.57 7.98
N ASP A 45 6.96 7.07 8.57
CA ASP A 45 6.79 5.63 8.90
C ASP A 45 6.87 4.74 7.64
N MET A 46 6.58 5.30 6.46
CA MET A 46 6.65 4.63 5.17
C MET A 46 8.00 4.82 4.46
N ASN A 47 8.92 5.64 5.00
CA ASN A 47 10.21 5.97 4.39
C ASN A 47 11.28 4.90 4.62
N LEU A 48 10.95 3.65 4.34
CA LEU A 48 11.88 2.54 4.41
C LEU A 48 12.67 2.42 3.10
N PRO A 49 13.98 2.12 3.13
CA PRO A 49 14.81 2.00 1.92
C PRO A 49 14.24 1.01 0.89
N ALA A 50 13.65 -0.09 1.34
CA ALA A 50 13.05 -1.12 0.49
C ALA A 50 11.74 -0.69 -0.21
N LEU A 51 11.10 0.37 0.31
CA LEU A 51 9.85 0.92 -0.20
C LEU A 51 10.08 2.04 -1.22
N ARG A 52 11.27 2.66 -1.27
CA ARG A 52 11.58 3.71 -2.26
C ARG A 52 10.47 4.78 -2.32
N LEU A 53 10.07 5.25 -1.14
CA LEU A 53 9.03 6.25 -0.98
C LEU A 53 9.34 7.47 -1.84
N ARG A 54 8.38 7.88 -2.66
CA ARG A 54 8.50 9.09 -3.48
C ARG A 54 7.17 9.80 -3.64
N GLN A 55 7.21 11.11 -3.61
CA GLN A 55 6.06 11.95 -3.90
C GLN A 55 5.76 11.93 -5.40
N LEU A 56 4.47 11.87 -5.75
CA LEU A 56 4.01 11.93 -7.14
C LEU A 56 3.84 13.39 -7.59
N LYS A 57 3.86 13.61 -8.91
CA LYS A 57 3.78 14.93 -9.55
C LYS A 57 2.56 15.00 -10.48
N GLY A 58 2.22 16.20 -10.95
CA GLY A 58 1.08 16.43 -11.86
C GLY A 58 -0.26 16.25 -11.15
N ASP A 59 -1.22 15.57 -11.79
CA ASP A 59 -2.57 15.33 -11.26
C ASP A 59 -2.59 14.50 -9.95
N LEU A 60 -1.47 13.84 -9.63
CA LEU A 60 -1.29 13.09 -8.40
C LEU A 60 -0.41 13.83 -7.38
N ALA A 61 -0.22 15.14 -7.54
CA ALA A 61 0.43 15.95 -6.52
C ALA A 61 -0.30 15.80 -5.18
N GLY A 62 0.47 15.60 -4.10
CA GLY A 62 -0.06 15.28 -2.77
C GLY A 62 -0.20 13.78 -2.48
N PHE A 63 -0.03 12.91 -3.49
CA PHE A 63 0.05 11.46 -3.29
C PHE A 63 1.50 10.95 -3.27
N PHE A 64 1.68 9.76 -2.71
CA PHE A 64 2.97 9.08 -2.57
C PHE A 64 2.92 7.67 -3.16
N ALA A 65 4.07 7.14 -3.58
CA ALA A 65 4.22 5.77 -4.07
C ALA A 65 5.38 5.05 -3.39
N VAL A 66 5.22 3.74 -3.24
CA VAL A 66 6.18 2.76 -2.67
C VAL A 66 6.32 1.51 -3.55
#